data_AF-A0A7J7JWS8-F1
#
_entry.id   AF-A0A7J7JWS8-F1
#
_cell.length_a   1.000
_cell.length_b   1.000
_cell.length_c   1.000
_cell.angle_alpha   90.00
_cell.angle_beta   90.00
_cell.angle_gamma   90.00
#
_symmetry.space_group_name_H-M   'P 1'
#
loop_
_entity.id
_entity.type
_entity.pdbx_description
1 polymer ?
#
loop_
_entity_poly.entity_id
_entity_poly.type
_entity_poly.pdbx_seq_one_letter_code
_entity_poly.pdbx_strand_id
1 'polypeptide(L)'
;MLKHPSLRLGVSTKTDDRVHAMDDCKALPLSQLMLQLVPELYPVHILTDEGGILKEDIVIPQPPRLALNSGSIDRNGAFLLDTGTYLYLWVGSAISPTFCSQVFNRPDFSSLEDGLCDLPELENEMIKIDTSDCCREDSRNRHVFIQYMIEDKTESSMSYYEFLQHIQKQQKS
;
A
#
# COMPACT_ATOMS: atom_id res chain seq x y z
N MET A 1 -3.59 1.82 14.18
CA MET A 1 -3.74 1.15 15.50
C MET A 1 -5.04 0.36 15.65
N LEU A 2 -6.22 0.96 15.84
CA LEU A 2 -7.47 0.19 16.15
C LEU A 2 -7.94 -0.76 15.03
N LYS A 3 -7.49 -0.55 13.79
CA LYS A 3 -7.78 -1.42 12.64
C LYS A 3 -6.74 -2.52 12.41
N HIS A 4 -5.65 -2.51 13.19
CA HIS A 4 -4.56 -3.48 13.07
C HIS A 4 -4.99 -4.87 13.57
N PRO A 5 -4.53 -6.00 12.99
CA PRO A 5 -4.92 -7.35 13.40
C PRO A 5 -4.81 -7.65 14.89
N SER A 6 -3.85 -7.04 15.60
CA SER A 6 -3.67 -7.20 17.05
C SER A 6 -4.83 -6.62 17.89
N LEU A 7 -5.51 -5.58 17.39
CA LEU A 7 -6.55 -4.85 18.14
C LEU A 7 -7.92 -4.83 17.46
N ARG A 8 -8.02 -5.18 16.17
CA ARG A 8 -9.24 -5.04 15.40
C ARG A 8 -10.36 -5.93 15.93
N LEU A 9 -11.56 -5.36 15.93
CA LEU A 9 -12.80 -5.99 16.32
C LEU A 9 -13.75 -6.04 15.12
N GLY A 10 -14.65 -7.02 15.11
CA GLY A 10 -15.66 -7.21 14.07
C GLY A 10 -15.15 -7.74 12.72
N VAL A 11 -13.83 -7.88 12.53
CA VAL A 11 -13.24 -8.58 11.38
C VAL A 11 -12.68 -9.93 11.82
N SER A 12 -13.11 -11.00 11.16
CA SER A 12 -12.60 -12.35 11.41
C SER A 12 -11.09 -12.37 11.19
N THR A 13 -10.34 -12.82 12.21
CA THR A 13 -8.88 -12.90 12.20
C THR A 13 -8.52 -14.22 12.87
N LYS A 14 -7.72 -15.06 12.21
CA LYS A 14 -7.31 -16.33 12.81
C LYS A 14 -6.56 -16.06 14.11
N THR A 15 -6.70 -16.96 15.07
CA THR A 15 -6.05 -16.82 16.38
C THR A 15 -4.54 -16.69 16.23
N ASP A 16 -3.93 -17.51 15.39
CA ASP A 16 -2.48 -17.49 15.16
C ASP A 16 -2.02 -16.16 14.54
N ASP A 17 -2.72 -15.66 13.52
CA ASP A 17 -2.43 -14.36 12.90
C ASP A 17 -2.52 -13.21 13.93
N ARG A 18 -3.53 -13.25 14.80
CA ARG A 18 -3.70 -12.24 15.86
C ARG A 18 -2.60 -12.32 16.90
N VAL A 19 -2.23 -13.52 17.34
CA VAL A 19 -1.16 -13.74 18.31
C VAL A 19 0.19 -13.30 17.72
N HIS A 20 0.47 -13.63 16.46
CA HIS A 20 1.66 -13.19 15.76
C HIS A 20 1.72 -11.65 15.68
N ALA A 21 0.64 -10.99 15.26
CA ALA A 21 0.57 -9.53 15.23
C ALA A 21 0.74 -8.88 16.63
N MET A 22 0.32 -9.55 17.70
CA MET A 22 0.56 -9.10 19.07
C MET A 22 2.01 -9.29 19.51
N ASP A 23 2.68 -10.33 19.02
CA ASP A 23 4.10 -10.58 19.28
C ASP A 23 4.98 -9.56 18.56
N ASP A 24 4.67 -9.26 17.31
CA ASP A 24 5.30 -8.20 16.52
C ASP A 24 5.22 -6.84 17.23
N CYS A 25 4.04 -6.50 17.79
CA CYS A 25 3.86 -5.28 18.59
C CYS A 25 4.78 -5.19 19.81
N LYS A 26 5.26 -6.33 20.33
CA LYS A 26 6.15 -6.41 21.50
C LYS A 26 7.63 -6.49 21.12
N ALA A 27 7.94 -7.09 19.98
CA ALA A 27 9.29 -7.46 19.59
C ALA A 27 9.92 -6.55 18.54
N LEU A 28 9.13 -5.94 17.65
CA LEU A 28 9.66 -5.15 16.55
C LEU A 28 10.24 -3.80 17.00
N PRO A 29 11.34 -3.34 16.38
CA PRO A 29 11.79 -1.96 16.48
C PRO A 29 10.68 -0.98 16.10
N LEU A 30 10.68 0.19 16.75
CA LEU A 30 9.64 1.20 16.55
C LEU A 30 9.42 1.57 15.08
N SER A 31 10.48 1.73 14.29
CA SER A 31 10.39 2.07 12.87
C SER A 31 9.61 1.03 12.06
N GLN A 32 9.87 -0.26 12.31
CA GLN A 32 9.18 -1.35 11.63
C GLN A 32 7.74 -1.50 12.11
N LEU A 33 7.50 -1.37 13.42
CA LEU A 33 6.15 -1.39 13.98
C LEU A 33 5.29 -0.24 13.44
N MET A 34 5.87 0.94 13.24
CA MET A 34 5.15 2.08 12.67
C MET A 34 4.65 1.78 11.26
N LEU A 35 5.45 1.13 10.41
CA LEU A 35 5.03 0.73 9.06
C LEU A 35 3.91 -0.33 9.08
N GLN A 36 3.92 -1.26 10.05
CA GLN A 36 2.82 -2.22 10.21
C GLN A 36 1.52 -1.54 10.67
N LEU A 37 1.60 -0.48 11.48
CA LEU A 37 0.44 0.23 12.04
C LEU A 37 -0.14 1.28 11.10
N VAL A 38 0.73 1.99 10.38
CA VAL A 38 0.43 3.05 9.42
C VAL A 38 1.39 2.85 8.23
N PRO A 39 1.00 1.99 7.27
CA PRO A 39 1.76 1.78 6.05
C PRO A 39 2.01 3.08 5.28
N GLU A 40 2.95 3.04 4.35
CA GLU A 40 3.23 4.18 3.48
C GLU A 40 2.79 3.88 2.05
N LEU A 41 2.01 4.79 1.46
CA LEU A 41 1.46 4.66 0.11
C LEU A 41 2.15 5.68 -0.81
N TYR A 42 2.62 5.22 -1.97
CA TYR A 42 3.41 6.01 -2.91
C TYR A 42 2.87 5.90 -4.34
N PRO A 43 2.74 7.01 -5.11
CA PRO A 43 2.35 6.97 -6.51
C PRO A 43 3.57 6.67 -7.39
N VAL A 44 3.75 5.41 -7.79
CA VAL A 44 4.91 5.00 -8.61
C VAL A 44 4.72 5.22 -10.11
N HIS A 45 3.51 5.60 -10.54
CA HIS A 45 3.24 5.98 -11.92
C HIS A 45 3.69 7.40 -12.28
N ILE A 46 4.06 8.22 -11.28
CA ILE A 46 4.48 9.62 -11.45
C ILE A 46 5.77 9.84 -10.65
N LEU A 47 6.81 9.06 -10.96
CA LEU A 47 8.13 9.27 -10.37
C LEU A 47 8.85 10.41 -11.09
N THR A 48 9.54 11.23 -10.31
CA THR A 48 10.40 12.30 -10.79
C THR A 48 11.75 12.21 -10.09
N ASP A 49 12.81 12.66 -10.78
CA ASP A 49 14.15 12.74 -10.20
C ASP A 49 14.31 13.97 -9.27
N GLU A 50 13.29 14.83 -9.21
CA GLU A 50 13.29 16.01 -8.36
C GLU A 50 13.35 15.60 -6.88
N GLY A 51 14.41 16.02 -6.19
CA GLY A 51 14.65 15.61 -4.81
C GLY A 51 15.12 14.16 -4.65
N GLY A 52 15.47 13.49 -5.75
CA GLY A 52 16.03 12.15 -5.75
C GLY A 52 17.36 12.06 -5.01
N ILE A 53 17.62 10.92 -4.39
CA ILE A 53 18.86 10.64 -3.67
C ILE A 53 19.81 9.91 -4.62
N LEU A 54 21.01 10.45 -4.83
CA LEU A 54 22.04 9.78 -5.62
C LEU A 54 22.70 8.68 -4.78
N LYS A 55 22.62 7.44 -5.26
CA LYS A 55 23.29 6.28 -4.66
C LYS A 55 23.89 5.41 -5.75
N GLU A 56 25.20 5.17 -5.69
CA GLU A 56 25.91 4.28 -6.63
C GLU A 56 25.64 4.66 -8.10
N ASP A 57 25.69 5.96 -8.41
CA ASP A 57 25.41 6.56 -9.73
C ASP A 57 23.96 6.43 -10.24
N ILE A 58 23.05 5.90 -9.41
CA ILE A 58 21.61 5.82 -9.71
C ILE A 58 20.88 6.87 -8.87
N VAL A 59 20.01 7.66 -9.52
CA VAL A 59 19.09 8.58 -8.83
C VAL A 59 17.89 7.77 -8.33
N ILE A 60 17.64 7.78 -7.03
CA ILE A 60 16.50 7.13 -6.41
C ILE A 60 15.38 8.17 -6.21
N PRO A 61 14.26 8.09 -6.94
CA PRO A 61 13.13 9.00 -6.79
C PRO A 61 12.59 9.03 -5.36
N GLN A 62 12.08 10.19 -4.93
CA GLN A 62 11.49 10.38 -3.60
C GLN A 62 10.02 10.81 -3.71
N PRO A 63 9.10 9.89 -4.08
CA PRO A 63 7.69 10.23 -4.25
C PRO A 63 7.04 10.66 -2.92
N PRO A 64 6.05 11.57 -2.96
CA PRO A 64 5.33 11.97 -1.76
C PRO A 64 4.49 10.81 -1.20
N ARG A 65 4.37 10.76 0.12
CA ARG A 65 3.44 9.84 0.80
C ARG A 65 2.01 10.30 0.61
N LEU A 66 1.16 9.38 0.19
CA LEU A 66 -0.28 9.56 0.07
C LEU A 66 -0.99 9.14 1.36
N ALA A 67 -2.19 9.70 1.55
CA ALA A 67 -3.06 9.32 2.64
C ALA A 67 -3.62 7.90 2.42
N LEU A 68 -3.87 7.18 3.51
CA LEU A 68 -4.34 5.79 3.46
C LEU A 68 -5.86 5.73 3.33
N ASN A 69 -6.39 6.29 2.25
CA ASN A 69 -7.80 6.27 1.90
C ASN A 69 -8.00 5.92 0.42
N SER A 70 -9.15 5.34 0.09
CA SER A 70 -9.50 4.97 -1.28
C SER A 70 -9.59 6.16 -2.24
N GLY A 71 -9.70 7.38 -1.73
CA GLY A 71 -9.67 8.61 -2.55
C GLY A 71 -8.27 8.96 -3.07
N SER A 72 -7.22 8.38 -2.50
CA SER A 72 -5.83 8.62 -2.88
C SER A 72 -5.36 7.69 -4.00
N ILE A 73 -6.15 6.68 -4.36
CA ILE A 73 -5.87 5.75 -5.45
C ILE A 73 -6.82 6.03 -6.64
N ASP A 74 -6.26 6.08 -7.85
CA ASP A 74 -7.01 6.28 -9.11
C ASP A 74 -6.84 5.07 -10.04
N ARG A 75 -7.82 4.85 -10.91
CA ARG A 75 -7.81 3.81 -11.93
C ARG A 75 -6.72 4.02 -12.97
N ASN A 76 -6.28 5.25 -13.18
CA ASN A 76 -5.23 5.59 -14.16
C ASN A 76 -3.82 5.48 -13.57
N GLY A 77 -3.68 5.04 -12.32
CA GLY A 77 -2.41 5.07 -11.59
C GLY A 77 -1.91 3.70 -11.12
N ALA A 78 -0.64 3.66 -10.76
CA ALA A 78 0.00 2.57 -10.06
C ALA A 78 0.57 3.06 -8.72
N PHE A 79 0.37 2.29 -7.65
CA PHE A 79 0.67 2.70 -6.29
C PHE A 79 1.42 1.61 -5.53
N LEU A 80 2.50 1.96 -4.86
CA LEU A 80 3.26 1.07 -3.99
C LEU A 80 2.81 1.29 -2.54
N LEU A 81 2.45 0.22 -1.86
CA LEU A 81 2.13 0.22 -0.44
C LEU A 81 3.22 -0.54 0.32
N ASP A 82 3.95 0.18 1.16
CA ASP A 82 4.95 -0.38 2.06
C ASP A 82 4.35 -0.60 3.45
N THR A 83 4.27 -1.87 3.85
CA THR A 83 3.76 -2.29 5.17
C THR A 83 4.88 -2.67 6.14
N GLY A 84 6.15 -2.53 5.72
CA GLY A 84 7.34 -2.96 6.44
C GLY A 84 7.64 -4.45 6.33
N THR A 85 6.62 -5.31 6.19
CA THR A 85 6.78 -6.76 6.00
C THR A 85 6.57 -7.17 4.54
N TYR A 86 5.61 -6.52 3.87
CA TYR A 86 5.27 -6.78 2.48
C TYR A 86 5.23 -5.47 1.70
N LEU A 87 5.67 -5.52 0.45
CA LEU A 87 5.49 -4.48 -0.55
C LEU A 87 4.39 -4.91 -1.52
N TYR A 88 3.31 -4.15 -1.57
CA TYR A 88 2.22 -4.39 -2.51
C TYR A 88 2.23 -3.36 -3.63
N LEU A 89 2.12 -3.82 -4.87
CA LEU A 89 1.97 -2.95 -6.03
C LEU A 89 0.52 -3.00 -6.53
N TRP A 90 -0.22 -1.91 -6.33
CA TRP A 90 -1.54 -1.73 -6.90
C TRP A 90 -1.44 -1.17 -8.32
N VAL A 91 -2.14 -1.81 -9.26
CA VAL A 91 -2.25 -1.32 -10.64
C VAL A 91 -3.70 -1.04 -10.97
N GLY A 92 -4.00 0.21 -11.29
CA GLY A 92 -5.33 0.65 -11.71
C GLY A 92 -5.72 0.10 -13.08
N SER A 93 -7.01 -0.19 -13.25
CA SER A 93 -7.59 -0.81 -14.45
C SER A 93 -7.47 0.01 -15.73
N ALA A 94 -7.25 1.32 -15.60
CA ALA A 94 -7.13 2.28 -16.69
C ALA A 94 -5.71 2.88 -16.78
N ILE A 95 -4.71 2.21 -16.18
CA ILE A 95 -3.30 2.58 -16.30
C ILE A 95 -2.88 2.68 -17.78
N SER A 96 -1.97 3.62 -18.07
CA SER A 96 -1.48 3.83 -19.43
C SER A 96 -0.81 2.57 -19.99
N PRO A 97 -1.14 2.12 -21.23
CA PRO A 97 -0.43 1.04 -21.90
C PRO A 97 1.08 1.27 -22.01
N THR A 98 1.50 2.54 -22.11
CA THR A 98 2.91 2.94 -22.11
C THR A 98 3.59 2.56 -20.79
N PHE A 99 2.93 2.83 -19.66
CA PHE A 99 3.44 2.43 -18.34
C PHE A 99 3.52 0.91 -18.23
N CYS A 100 2.50 0.17 -18.70
CA CYS A 100 2.55 -1.29 -18.69
C CYS A 100 3.71 -1.85 -19.51
N SER A 101 3.94 -1.30 -20.69
CA SER A 101 4.99 -1.75 -21.60
C SER A 101 6.37 -1.45 -21.01
N GLN A 102 6.54 -0.28 -20.41
CA GLN A 102 7.82 0.13 -19.85
C GLN A 102 8.11 -0.50 -18.50
N VAL A 103 7.14 -0.72 -17.61
CA VAL A 103 7.42 -1.22 -16.24
C VAL A 103 7.27 -2.74 -16.16
N PHE A 104 6.25 -3.30 -16.81
CA PHE A 104 5.94 -4.72 -16.70
C PHE A 104 6.34 -5.53 -17.94
N ASN A 105 6.82 -4.87 -19.00
CA ASN A 105 7.06 -5.50 -20.31
C ASN A 105 5.79 -6.18 -20.87
N ARG A 106 4.62 -5.56 -20.66
CA ARG A 106 3.31 -6.06 -21.08
C ARG A 106 2.53 -4.99 -21.87
N PRO A 107 1.77 -5.36 -22.91
CA PRO A 107 1.14 -4.38 -23.80
C PRO A 107 0.08 -3.51 -23.11
N ASP A 108 -0.67 -4.07 -22.15
CA ASP A 108 -1.77 -3.37 -21.48
C ASP A 108 -2.13 -4.01 -20.12
N PHE A 109 -3.06 -3.39 -19.40
CA PHE A 109 -3.55 -3.89 -18.11
C PHE A 109 -4.12 -5.32 -18.17
N SER A 110 -4.81 -5.68 -19.27
CA SER A 110 -5.47 -6.99 -19.39
C SER A 110 -4.46 -8.13 -19.46
N SER A 111 -3.26 -7.85 -19.98
CA SER A 111 -2.14 -8.78 -20.11
C SER A 111 -1.27 -8.95 -18.85
N LEU A 112 -1.55 -8.19 -17.77
CA LEU A 112 -0.88 -8.35 -16.48
C LEU A 112 -1.39 -9.61 -15.77
N GLU A 113 -0.52 -10.37 -15.13
CA GLU A 113 -0.92 -11.54 -14.32
C GLU A 113 -1.25 -11.09 -12.89
N ASP A 114 -2.22 -11.76 -12.25
CA ASP A 114 -2.62 -11.47 -10.87
C ASP A 114 -1.71 -12.23 -9.90
N GLY A 115 -1.19 -11.57 -8.87
CA GLY A 115 -0.39 -12.19 -7.80
C GLY A 115 1.07 -12.49 -8.11
N LEU A 116 1.56 -12.27 -9.33
CA LEU A 116 2.97 -12.37 -9.68
C LEU A 116 3.40 -11.09 -10.40
N CYS A 117 4.22 -10.27 -9.73
CA CYS A 117 5.01 -9.25 -10.40
C CYS A 117 6.48 -9.56 -10.15
N ASP A 118 7.00 -10.55 -10.90
CA ASP A 118 8.42 -10.52 -11.24
C ASP A 118 8.60 -9.27 -12.10
N LEU A 119 9.01 -8.16 -11.47
CA LEU A 119 9.39 -6.97 -12.21
C LEU A 119 10.61 -7.38 -13.06
N PRO A 120 10.49 -7.38 -14.40
CA PRO A 120 11.58 -7.80 -15.25
C PRO A 120 12.80 -6.92 -14.96
N GLU A 121 14.01 -7.49 -15.01
CA GLU A 121 15.25 -6.70 -15.03
C GLU A 121 15.30 -5.92 -16.34
N LEU A 122 14.56 -4.82 -16.40
CA LEU A 122 14.58 -3.89 -17.51
C LEU A 122 15.73 -2.92 -17.27
N GLU A 123 16.47 -2.63 -18.34
CA GLU A 123 17.55 -1.62 -18.35
C GLU A 123 17.03 -0.18 -18.18
N ASN A 124 15.72 0.00 -17.98
CA ASN A 124 15.15 1.32 -17.78
C ASN A 124 15.24 1.74 -16.32
N GLU A 125 15.70 2.97 -16.11
CA GLU A 125 15.98 3.58 -14.81
C GLU A 125 14.72 3.78 -13.94
N MET A 126 13.54 3.38 -14.40
CA MET A 126 12.29 3.86 -13.81
C MET A 126 11.94 3.17 -12.49
N ILE A 127 12.01 1.84 -12.38
CA ILE A 127 11.52 1.13 -11.17
C ILE A 127 12.23 -0.22 -10.98
N LYS A 128 13.13 -0.31 -10.00
CA LYS A 128 13.66 -1.58 -9.48
C LYS A 128 13.14 -1.79 -8.06
N ILE A 129 11.93 -2.34 -7.93
CA ILE A 129 11.33 -2.66 -6.64
C ILE A 129 11.18 -4.18 -6.56
N ASP A 130 11.66 -4.80 -5.50
CA ASP A 130 11.42 -6.21 -5.23
C ASP A 130 10.04 -6.33 -4.55
N THR A 131 8.97 -6.31 -5.36
CA THR A 131 7.59 -6.35 -4.84
C THR A 131 7.16 -7.79 -4.62
N SER A 132 6.70 -8.11 -3.42
CA SER A 132 6.25 -9.46 -3.09
C SER A 132 4.95 -9.85 -3.81
N ASP A 133 4.06 -8.88 -4.06
CA ASP A 133 2.74 -9.14 -4.66
C ASP A 133 2.23 -7.98 -5.53
N CYS A 134 1.80 -8.32 -6.75
CA CYS A 134 1.04 -7.42 -7.62
C CYS A 134 -0.46 -7.58 -7.42
N CYS A 135 -1.11 -6.49 -7.01
CA CYS A 135 -2.56 -6.42 -6.85
C CYS A 135 -3.16 -5.63 -8.02
N ARG A 136 -3.76 -6.32 -8.98
CA ARG A 136 -4.60 -5.66 -9.99
C ARG A 136 -5.87 -5.11 -9.34
N GLU A 137 -6.40 -3.99 -9.84
CA GLU A 137 -7.68 -3.43 -9.35
C GLU A 137 -8.85 -4.44 -9.44
N ASP A 138 -8.85 -5.30 -10.46
CA ASP A 138 -9.85 -6.34 -10.68
C ASP A 138 -9.47 -7.71 -10.08
N SER A 139 -8.37 -7.77 -9.30
CA SER A 139 -7.92 -8.97 -8.59
C SER A 139 -8.96 -9.46 -7.58
N ARG A 140 -9.05 -10.79 -7.42
CA ARG A 140 -9.82 -11.40 -6.33
C ARG A 140 -9.21 -11.06 -4.96
N ASN A 141 -7.91 -10.80 -4.93
CA ASN A 141 -7.14 -10.49 -3.73
C ASN A 141 -7.02 -8.97 -3.48
N ARG A 142 -7.69 -8.11 -4.25
CA ARG A 142 -7.67 -6.65 -4.05
C ARG A 142 -8.00 -6.21 -2.61
N HIS A 143 -8.79 -7.02 -1.89
CA HIS A 143 -9.14 -6.79 -0.49
C HIS A 143 -7.93 -6.80 0.46
N VAL A 144 -6.84 -7.52 0.10
CA VAL A 144 -5.57 -7.57 0.85
C VAL A 144 -4.87 -6.21 0.83
N PHE A 145 -4.99 -5.46 -0.28
CA PHE A 145 -4.49 -4.10 -0.38
C PHE A 145 -5.44 -3.11 0.30
N ILE A 146 -6.74 -3.17 -0.01
CA ILE A 146 -7.74 -2.19 0.44
C ILE A 146 -7.91 -2.19 1.97
N GLN A 147 -7.68 -3.31 2.67
CA GLN A 147 -7.72 -3.35 4.14
C GLN A 147 -6.72 -2.40 4.82
N TYR A 148 -5.67 -1.96 4.11
CA TYR A 148 -4.70 -0.99 4.62
C TYR A 148 -5.11 0.47 4.43
N MET A 149 -6.27 0.74 3.81
CA MET A 149 -6.87 2.08 3.74
C MET A 149 -7.48 2.45 5.11
N ILE A 150 -6.63 2.64 6.11
CA ILE A 150 -7.03 2.78 7.51
C ILE A 150 -7.83 4.05 7.80
N GLU A 151 -7.84 5.03 6.90
CA GLU A 151 -8.66 6.23 7.04
C GLU A 151 -10.11 6.00 6.60
N ASP A 152 -10.36 4.99 5.78
CA ASP A 152 -11.69 4.69 5.26
C ASP A 152 -12.59 4.02 6.30
N LYS A 153 -13.90 4.19 6.12
CA LYS A 153 -14.88 3.46 6.92
C LYS A 153 -14.83 1.97 6.58
N THR A 154 -14.91 1.11 7.60
CA THR A 154 -15.11 -0.33 7.41
C THR A 154 -16.42 -0.77 8.05
N GLU A 155 -16.85 -2.01 7.81
CA GLU A 155 -18.08 -2.54 8.41
C GLU A 155 -18.08 -2.48 9.94
N SER A 156 -16.91 -2.65 10.56
CA SER A 156 -16.75 -2.71 12.01
C SER A 156 -16.05 -1.49 12.62
N SER A 157 -15.67 -0.48 11.81
CA SER A 157 -14.93 0.67 12.32
C SER A 157 -15.23 1.96 11.56
N MET A 158 -15.18 3.07 12.30
CA MET A 158 -15.39 4.42 11.79
C MET A 158 -14.28 4.84 10.81
N SER A 159 -14.60 5.75 9.89
CA SER A 159 -13.58 6.48 9.13
C SER A 159 -12.74 7.36 10.06
N TYR A 160 -11.59 7.85 9.58
CA TYR A 160 -10.76 8.78 10.35
C TYR A 160 -11.54 10.05 10.70
N TYR A 161 -12.32 10.59 9.77
CA TYR A 161 -13.18 11.76 10.01
C TYR A 161 -14.25 11.49 11.09
N GLU A 162 -14.98 10.37 10.98
CA GLU A 162 -15.97 9.96 11.99
C GLU A 162 -15.32 9.76 13.37
N PHE A 163 -14.10 9.20 13.40
CA PHE A 163 -13.34 9.01 14.64
C PHE A 163 -12.97 10.35 15.30
N LEU A 164 -12.50 11.34 14.54
CA LEU A 164 -12.22 12.68 15.07
C LEU A 164 -13.48 13.34 15.65
N GLN A 165 -14.61 13.22 14.95
CA GLN A 165 -15.90 13.70 15.47
C GLN A 165 -16.32 12.98 16.75
N HIS A 166 -16.07 11.67 16.85
CA HIS A 166 -16.36 10.89 18.04
C HIS A 166 -15.55 11.40 19.24
N ILE A 167 -14.24 11.58 19.08
CA ILE A 167 -13.36 12.13 20.12
C ILE A 167 -13.83 13.53 20.55
N GLN A 168 -14.17 14.40 19.59
CA GLN A 168 -14.66 15.75 19.88
C GLN A 168 -15.96 15.74 20.70
N LYS A 169 -16.87 14.79 20.46
CA LYS A 169 -18.12 14.65 21.23
C LYS A 169 -17.84 14.19 22.66
N GLN A 170 -16.93 13.24 22.85
CA GLN A 170 -16.55 12.72 24.17
C GLN A 170 -15.91 13.80 25.05
N GLN A 171 -15.12 14.71 24.48
CA GLN A 171 -14.51 15.82 25.22
C GLN A 171 -15.51 16.89 25.68
N LYS A 172 -16.70 16.94 25.06
CA LYS A 172 -17.76 17.90 25.40
C LYS A 172 -18.76 17.35 26.41
N SER A 173 -18.69 16.05 26.73
CA SER A 173 -19.52 15.37 27.73
C SER A 173 -18.80 15.28 29.06
#